data_AF-A0A8T2ZQN7-F1
#
_entry.id   AF-A0A8T2ZQN7-F1
#
_cell.length_a   1.000
_cell.length_b   1.000
_cell.length_c   1.000
_cell.angle_alpha   90.00
_cell.angle_beta   90.00
_cell.angle_gamma   90.00
#
_symmetry.space_group_name_H-M   'P 1'
#
loop_
_entity.id
_entity.type
_entity.pdbx_description
1 polymer ?
#
loop_
_entity_poly.entity_id
_entity_poly.type
_entity_poly.pdbx_seq_one_letter_code
_entity_poly.pdbx_strand_id
1 'polypeptide(L)'
;MALLLRKTWRFIFSSSRLPPLSPYAAREFRSDAALEAISKANEEKTPIAVLYNYPSFSGAFSALFAHLFHSRLNLPCLILPFSSVEPFRVEDFRIEGLERCYLLDFIGPRGFASTLSRQSNCQVICFDHRKSVLSRVQSKEDCGEKVNFSVDVEKSSSTSVYEYFSKKILDNNGGVEGLLKAEDQDRVEMVLKYIEDMDLRRWSLPDIRAFNVGIGEWRSKFNYVTNPYMFEELLEISPVDIIEKGNSYISSRWTAASKLMDKVFKVRLGRGVYGECLAHRSCCVHATK
;
A
#
# COMPACT_ATOMS: atom_id res chain seq x y z
N MET A 1 10.70 70.85 -16.61
CA MET A 1 10.19 70.68 -15.24
C MET A 1 8.71 70.44 -15.28
N ALA A 2 8.29 69.20 -15.07
CA ALA A 2 6.93 68.84 -14.66
C ALA A 2 7.00 67.39 -14.15
N LEU A 3 7.14 67.26 -12.82
CA LEU A 3 7.00 66.01 -12.11
C LEU A 3 5.54 65.57 -12.16
N LEU A 4 5.27 64.37 -12.68
CA LEU A 4 4.00 63.68 -12.43
C LEU A 4 4.29 62.25 -11.97
N LEU A 5 4.13 62.13 -10.66
CA LEU A 5 4.20 60.97 -9.78
C LEU A 5 3.58 59.70 -10.39
N ARG A 6 4.42 58.69 -10.64
CA ARG A 6 3.98 57.29 -10.75
C ARG A 6 3.50 56.82 -9.38
N LYS A 7 2.19 56.81 -9.14
CA LYS A 7 1.60 56.05 -8.04
C LYS A 7 1.58 54.57 -8.43
N THR A 8 2.65 53.84 -8.13
CA THR A 8 2.61 52.37 -8.10
C THR A 8 1.81 51.91 -6.88
N TRP A 9 0.55 51.54 -7.10
CA TRP A 9 -0.19 50.74 -6.13
C TRP A 9 0.38 49.33 -6.12
N ARG A 10 1.19 49.03 -5.10
CA ARG A 10 1.52 47.65 -4.74
C ARG A 10 0.27 47.04 -4.14
N PHE A 11 -0.49 46.28 -4.93
CA PHE A 11 -1.40 45.30 -4.35
C PHE A 11 -0.55 44.23 -3.68
N ILE A 12 -0.42 44.35 -2.36
CA ILE A 12 0.02 43.27 -1.49
C ILE A 12 -1.10 42.23 -1.54
N PHE A 13 -1.03 41.32 -2.50
CA PHE A 13 -1.66 40.03 -2.32
C PHE A 13 -0.86 39.33 -1.22
N SER A 14 -1.38 39.39 0.01
CA SER A 14 -1.14 38.35 0.99
C SER A 14 -1.77 37.07 0.45
N SER A 15 -1.14 36.47 -0.57
CA SER A 15 -1.32 35.06 -0.81
C SER A 15 -0.58 34.42 0.36
N SER A 16 -1.31 34.01 1.38
CA SER A 16 -0.88 32.91 2.22
C SER A 16 -0.65 31.75 1.25
N ARG A 17 0.58 31.68 0.73
CA ARG A 17 1.08 30.48 0.06
C ARG A 17 1.13 29.48 1.20
N LEU A 18 0.04 28.72 1.33
CA LEU A 18 0.17 27.38 1.86
C LEU A 18 1.34 26.76 1.08
N PRO A 19 2.39 26.28 1.76
CA PRO A 19 3.48 25.65 1.07
C PRO A 19 2.88 24.57 0.17
N PRO A 20 3.40 24.38 -1.05
CA PRO A 20 2.96 23.25 -1.86
C PRO A 20 3.10 22.01 -0.99
N LEU A 21 2.02 21.27 -0.79
CA LEU A 21 2.08 19.94 -0.20
C LEU A 21 3.12 19.19 -1.00
N SER A 22 4.28 18.95 -0.39
CA SER A 22 5.39 18.21 -0.99
C SER A 22 4.80 16.92 -1.56
N PRO A 23 4.89 16.67 -2.87
CA PRO A 23 4.45 15.41 -3.42
C PRO A 23 5.45 14.38 -2.93
N TYR A 24 5.15 13.74 -1.79
CA TYR A 24 5.96 12.69 -1.20
C TYR A 24 7.44 13.06 -1.14
N ALA A 25 7.87 13.77 -0.08
CA ALA A 25 9.27 13.66 0.33
C ALA A 25 9.60 12.17 0.28
N ALA A 26 10.57 11.78 -0.55
CA ALA A 26 10.91 10.38 -0.78
C ALA A 26 11.16 9.75 0.59
N ARG A 27 10.15 9.04 1.11
CA ARG A 27 10.27 8.31 2.35
C ARG A 27 11.03 7.06 1.94
N GLU A 28 12.34 7.15 2.08
CA GLU A 28 13.28 6.05 1.88
C GLU A 28 12.84 4.90 2.79
N PHE A 29 12.50 3.73 2.22
CA PHE A 29 12.02 2.58 3.00
C PHE A 29 13.17 1.84 3.69
N ARG A 30 14.38 1.99 3.16
CA ARG A 30 15.64 1.71 3.82
C ARG A 30 16.07 2.89 4.70
N SER A 31 15.18 3.37 5.57
CA SER A 31 15.47 4.46 6.49
C SER A 31 16.36 4.03 7.65
N ASP A 32 16.98 5.00 8.33
CA ASP A 32 17.76 4.75 9.55
C ASP A 32 16.95 3.99 10.61
N ALA A 33 15.67 4.32 10.78
CA ALA A 33 14.77 3.62 11.71
C ALA A 33 14.53 2.15 11.32
N ALA A 34 14.44 1.85 10.02
CA ALA A 34 14.31 0.48 9.56
C ALA A 34 15.62 -0.31 9.74
N LEU A 35 16.78 0.32 9.47
CA LEU A 35 18.09 -0.29 9.70
C LEU A 35 18.35 -0.53 11.20
N GLU A 36 17.94 0.39 12.06
CA GLU A 36 18.00 0.24 13.52
C GLU A 36 17.13 -0.93 13.98
N ALA A 37 15.92 -1.07 13.44
CA ALA A 37 15.05 -2.22 13.74
C ALA A 37 15.69 -3.56 13.31
N ILE A 38 16.40 -3.59 12.20
CA ILE A 38 17.16 -4.78 11.76
C ILE A 38 18.34 -5.06 12.70
N SER A 39 19.09 -4.03 13.10
CA SER A 39 20.20 -4.17 14.05
C SER A 39 19.72 -4.74 15.38
N LYS A 40 18.63 -4.20 15.91
CA LYS A 40 17.99 -4.70 17.13
C LYS A 40 17.54 -6.15 16.98
N ALA A 41 16.91 -6.50 15.85
CA ALA A 41 16.50 -7.87 15.59
C ALA A 41 17.69 -8.85 15.54
N ASN A 42 18.86 -8.40 15.06
CA ASN A 42 20.09 -9.18 15.10
C ASN A 42 20.65 -9.34 16.52
N GLU A 43 20.67 -8.28 17.33
CA GLU A 43 21.08 -8.34 18.74
C GLU A 43 20.19 -9.31 19.55
N GLU A 44 18.88 -9.27 19.29
CA GLU A 44 17.88 -10.14 19.92
C GLU A 44 17.81 -11.54 19.30
N LYS A 45 18.59 -11.82 18.24
CA LYS A 45 18.58 -13.07 17.47
C LYS A 45 17.18 -13.50 17.04
N THR A 46 16.44 -12.54 16.47
CA THR A 46 15.04 -12.71 16.10
C THR A 46 14.89 -13.80 15.02
N PRO A 47 14.10 -14.86 15.26
CA PRO A 47 14.03 -16.02 14.37
C PRO A 47 13.15 -15.79 13.13
N ILE A 48 12.27 -14.78 13.17
CA ILE A 48 11.29 -14.51 12.11
C ILE A 48 11.46 -13.09 11.55
N ALA A 49 11.51 -12.98 10.22
CA ALA A 49 11.40 -11.70 9.52
C ALA A 49 10.18 -11.71 8.58
N VAL A 50 9.44 -10.61 8.53
CA VAL A 50 8.30 -10.40 7.65
C VAL A 50 8.51 -9.12 6.87
N LEU A 51 8.68 -9.25 5.56
CA LEU A 51 8.72 -8.14 4.63
C LEU A 51 7.42 -8.12 3.86
N TYR A 52 6.77 -6.97 3.75
CA TYR A 52 5.52 -6.84 3.01
C TYR A 52 5.55 -5.69 2.01
N ASN A 53 4.90 -5.88 0.87
CA ASN A 53 4.82 -4.87 -0.17
C ASN A 53 4.07 -3.62 0.34
N TYR A 54 4.76 -2.48 0.39
CA TYR A 54 4.20 -1.20 0.78
C TYR A 54 4.07 -0.28 -0.46
N PRO A 55 3.00 0.54 -0.57
CA PRO A 55 1.84 0.68 0.33
C PRO A 55 0.65 -0.19 -0.10
N SER A 56 0.83 -1.50 -0.18
CA SER A 56 -0.24 -2.42 -0.60
C SER A 56 -1.19 -2.76 0.55
N PHE A 57 -2.48 -2.82 0.25
CA PHE A 57 -3.48 -3.38 1.18
C PHE A 57 -3.25 -4.88 1.37
N SER A 58 -3.04 -5.61 0.27
CA SER A 58 -2.70 -7.03 0.30
C SER A 58 -1.47 -7.27 1.19
N GLY A 59 -0.40 -6.49 0.98
CA GLY A 59 0.81 -6.56 1.80
C GLY A 59 0.56 -6.28 3.29
N ALA A 60 -0.16 -5.20 3.62
CA ALA A 60 -0.43 -4.81 5.00
C ALA A 60 -1.28 -5.86 5.75
N PHE A 61 -2.34 -6.39 5.12
CA PHE A 61 -3.16 -7.46 5.70
C PHE A 61 -2.39 -8.77 5.79
N SER A 62 -1.57 -9.13 4.79
CA SER A 62 -0.67 -10.29 4.91
C SER A 62 0.26 -10.16 6.12
N ALA A 63 0.83 -8.97 6.35
CA ALA A 63 1.69 -8.71 7.51
C ALA A 63 0.92 -8.82 8.84
N LEU A 64 -0.33 -8.35 8.89
CA LEU A 64 -1.22 -8.53 10.04
C LEU A 64 -1.39 -10.02 10.37
N PHE A 65 -1.69 -10.87 9.39
CA PHE A 65 -1.89 -12.30 9.64
C PHE A 65 -0.61 -13.00 10.12
N ALA A 66 0.54 -12.62 9.59
CA ALA A 66 1.83 -13.09 10.10
C ALA A 66 2.06 -12.64 11.55
N HIS A 67 1.78 -11.38 11.86
CA HIS A 67 1.87 -10.82 13.22
C HIS A 67 0.98 -11.58 14.21
N LEU A 68 -0.30 -11.78 13.87
CA LEU A 68 -1.25 -12.50 14.72
C LEU A 68 -0.80 -13.95 14.98
N PHE A 69 -0.35 -14.65 13.94
CA PHE A 69 0.11 -16.02 14.07
C PHE A 69 1.34 -16.13 14.98
N HIS A 70 2.37 -15.30 14.73
CA HIS A 70 3.60 -15.35 15.51
C HIS A 70 3.41 -14.86 16.94
N SER A 71 2.56 -13.85 17.16
CA SER A 71 2.19 -13.39 18.50
C SER A 71 1.48 -14.47 19.31
N ARG A 72 0.56 -15.24 18.70
CA ARG A 72 -0.11 -16.37 19.37
C ARG A 72 0.89 -17.44 19.85
N LEU A 73 1.96 -17.64 19.09
CA LEU A 73 3.02 -18.60 19.44
C LEU A 73 4.08 -18.02 20.39
N ASN A 74 3.92 -16.77 20.83
CA ASN A 74 4.94 -16.02 21.59
C ASN A 74 6.32 -16.01 20.91
N LEU A 75 6.32 -15.93 19.57
CA LEU A 75 7.56 -15.89 18.78
C LEU A 75 7.88 -14.45 18.36
N PRO A 76 9.08 -13.93 18.68
CA PRO A 76 9.49 -12.61 18.24
C PRO A 76 9.62 -12.57 16.71
N CYS A 77 9.21 -11.45 16.11
CA CYS A 77 9.15 -11.27 14.68
C CYS A 77 9.50 -9.83 14.30
N LEU A 78 10.47 -9.66 13.40
CA LEU A 78 10.78 -8.38 12.77
C LEU A 78 9.81 -8.15 11.61
N ILE A 79 9.06 -7.06 11.62
CA ILE A 79 8.12 -6.73 10.54
C ILE A 79 8.52 -5.40 9.91
N LEU A 80 8.71 -5.39 8.58
CA LEU A 80 9.17 -4.21 7.86
C LEU A 80 8.40 -3.99 6.54
N PRO A 81 8.01 -2.73 6.23
CA PRO A 81 7.50 -2.37 4.92
C PRO A 81 8.60 -2.43 3.87
N PHE A 82 8.35 -3.10 2.75
CA PHE A 82 9.24 -3.20 1.60
C PHE A 82 8.71 -2.34 0.44
N SER A 83 9.59 -1.54 -0.18
CA SER A 83 9.26 -0.72 -1.34
C SER A 83 10.21 -0.98 -2.50
N SER A 84 9.70 -0.85 -3.72
CA SER A 84 10.50 -0.96 -4.95
C SER A 84 11.30 0.29 -5.30
N VAL A 85 11.02 1.42 -4.65
CA VAL A 85 11.71 2.70 -4.91
C VAL A 85 13.12 2.70 -4.31
N GLU A 86 13.22 2.27 -3.04
CA GLU A 86 14.48 2.05 -2.35
C GLU A 86 14.39 0.77 -1.52
N PRO A 87 14.66 -0.38 -2.14
CA PRO A 87 14.50 -1.68 -1.50
C PRO A 87 15.64 -1.95 -0.51
N PHE A 88 15.34 -2.74 0.51
CA PHE A 88 16.38 -3.35 1.34
C PHE A 88 17.28 -4.24 0.50
N ARG A 89 18.54 -4.29 0.89
CA ARG A 89 19.54 -5.19 0.32
C ARG A 89 19.55 -6.49 1.11
N VAL A 90 20.04 -7.56 0.50
CA VAL A 90 20.17 -8.84 1.20
C VAL A 90 21.16 -8.70 2.37
N GLU A 91 22.20 -7.89 2.20
CA GLU A 91 23.22 -7.65 3.22
C GLU A 91 22.67 -6.95 4.47
N ASP A 92 21.52 -6.26 4.36
CA ASP A 92 20.87 -5.65 5.51
C ASP A 92 20.37 -6.75 6.48
N PHE A 93 19.94 -7.92 5.99
CA PHE A 93 19.32 -8.99 6.78
C PHE A 93 20.28 -10.06 7.33
N ARG A 94 21.47 -9.67 7.76
CA ARG A 94 22.43 -10.57 8.44
C ARG A 94 22.08 -10.75 9.92
N ILE A 95 20.87 -11.27 10.15
CA ILE A 95 20.34 -11.56 11.48
C ILE A 95 20.80 -12.96 11.88
N GLU A 96 21.64 -13.07 12.91
CA GLU A 96 22.04 -14.35 13.48
C GLU A 96 20.82 -15.05 14.10
N GLY A 97 20.62 -16.34 13.79
CA GLY A 97 19.48 -17.11 14.29
C GLY A 97 18.18 -16.94 13.49
N LEU A 98 18.19 -16.22 12.35
CA LEU A 98 17.03 -16.12 11.47
C LEU A 98 16.65 -17.50 10.91
N GLU A 99 15.46 -17.99 11.25
CA GLU A 99 14.96 -19.29 10.81
C GLU A 99 14.03 -19.17 9.61
N ARG A 100 13.18 -18.14 9.59
CA ARG A 100 12.20 -17.94 8.52
C ARG A 100 12.02 -16.47 8.14
N CYS A 101 11.97 -16.22 6.83
CA CYS A 101 11.60 -14.94 6.26
C CYS A 101 10.35 -15.08 5.38
N TYR A 102 9.38 -14.19 5.55
CA TYR A 102 8.20 -14.10 4.69
C TYR A 102 8.31 -12.88 3.78
N LEU A 103 8.08 -13.07 2.48
CA LEU A 103 7.91 -11.99 1.50
C LEU A 103 6.43 -11.94 1.12
N LEU A 104 5.73 -10.89 1.50
CA LEU A 104 4.27 -10.81 1.45
C LEU A 104 3.79 -9.80 0.41
N ASP A 105 3.03 -10.26 -0.59
CA ASP A 105 2.58 -9.49 -1.77
C ASP A 105 3.73 -9.04 -2.70
N PHE A 106 4.86 -9.74 -2.65
CA PHE A 106 5.98 -9.62 -3.57
C PHE A 106 6.96 -10.80 -3.45
N ILE A 107 7.81 -10.98 -4.48
CA ILE A 107 8.86 -12.02 -4.51
C ILE A 107 10.29 -11.45 -4.57
N GLY A 108 10.48 -10.15 -4.29
CA GLY A 108 11.75 -9.42 -4.44
C GLY A 108 12.16 -9.25 -5.92
N PRO A 109 13.39 -8.82 -6.25
CA PRO A 109 14.06 -8.99 -7.55
C PRO A 109 14.55 -10.43 -7.82
N ARG A 110 14.97 -10.77 -9.06
CA ARG A 110 15.52 -12.11 -9.37
C ARG A 110 16.74 -12.39 -8.50
N GLY A 111 16.83 -13.58 -7.94
CA GLY A 111 17.91 -13.99 -7.04
C GLY A 111 17.80 -13.43 -5.62
N PHE A 112 16.84 -12.55 -5.32
CA PHE A 112 16.72 -11.92 -4.00
C PHE A 112 16.39 -12.95 -2.92
N ALA A 113 15.31 -13.71 -3.10
CA ALA A 113 14.85 -14.71 -2.14
C ALA A 113 15.89 -15.83 -1.93
N SER A 114 16.52 -16.30 -3.01
CA SER A 114 17.55 -17.35 -2.94
C SER A 114 18.84 -16.86 -2.29
N THR A 115 19.26 -15.63 -2.56
CA THR A 115 20.44 -15.03 -1.91
C THR A 115 20.18 -14.77 -0.43
N LEU A 116 18.99 -14.28 -0.06
CA LEU A 116 18.58 -14.10 1.34
C LEU A 116 18.58 -15.44 2.10
N SER A 117 17.96 -16.47 1.52
CA SER A 117 17.94 -17.82 2.10
C SER A 117 19.34 -18.38 2.29
N ARG A 118 20.23 -18.23 1.31
CA ARG A 118 21.62 -18.73 1.39
C ARG A 118 22.46 -17.95 2.40
N GLN A 119 22.34 -16.62 2.43
CA GLN A 119 23.13 -15.78 3.33
C GLN A 119 22.77 -16.04 4.80
N SER A 120 21.48 -16.07 5.11
CA SER A 120 21.00 -16.20 6.49
C SER A 120 20.64 -17.64 6.86
N ASN A 121 20.87 -18.60 5.96
CA ASN A 121 20.52 -20.02 6.10
C ASN A 121 19.05 -20.29 6.48
N CYS A 122 18.15 -19.35 6.18
CA CYS A 122 16.75 -19.34 6.62
C CYS A 122 15.81 -19.88 5.53
N GLN A 123 14.64 -20.35 5.93
CA GLN A 123 13.54 -20.65 5.02
C GLN A 123 12.91 -19.34 4.53
N VAL A 124 12.76 -19.16 3.23
CA VAL A 124 12.08 -18.01 2.64
C VAL A 124 10.75 -18.45 2.04
N ILE A 125 9.64 -17.81 2.44
CA ILE A 125 8.30 -18.12 1.95
C ILE A 125 7.71 -16.87 1.31
N CYS A 126 7.44 -16.94 0.02
CA CYS A 126 6.99 -15.82 -0.79
C CYS A 126 5.52 -15.98 -1.16
N PHE A 127 4.75 -14.92 -1.04
CA PHE A 127 3.37 -14.83 -1.50
C PHE A 127 3.22 -13.69 -2.50
N ASP A 128 2.60 -13.95 -3.63
CA ASP A 128 2.23 -12.94 -4.63
C ASP A 128 1.02 -13.45 -5.41
N HIS A 129 0.30 -12.56 -6.10
CA HIS A 129 -0.85 -12.91 -6.92
C HIS A 129 -0.70 -12.45 -8.38
N ARG A 130 0.38 -11.70 -8.69
CA ARG A 130 0.53 -11.08 -9.99
C ARG A 130 1.05 -12.07 -11.02
N LYS A 131 0.31 -12.19 -12.14
CA LYS A 131 0.74 -13.01 -13.30
C LYS A 131 2.15 -12.67 -13.80
N SER A 132 2.60 -11.42 -13.66
CA SER A 132 3.93 -10.96 -14.07
C SER A 132 5.08 -11.66 -13.34
N VAL A 133 4.85 -12.15 -12.12
CA VAL A 133 5.89 -12.78 -11.31
C VAL A 133 6.12 -14.25 -11.63
N LEU A 134 5.19 -14.93 -12.32
CA LEU A 134 5.29 -16.35 -12.68
C LEU A 134 6.55 -16.68 -13.47
N SER A 135 6.94 -15.80 -14.41
CA SER A 135 8.16 -15.97 -15.22
C SER A 135 9.45 -16.00 -14.39
N ARG A 136 9.41 -15.49 -13.15
CA ARG A 136 10.56 -15.38 -12.26
C ARG A 136 10.65 -16.60 -11.35
N VAL A 137 9.51 -17.07 -10.85
CA VAL A 137 9.40 -18.30 -10.05
C VAL A 137 9.83 -19.55 -10.84
N GLN A 138 9.58 -19.57 -12.15
CA GLN A 138 9.95 -20.70 -13.02
C GLN A 138 11.45 -20.76 -13.38
N SER A 139 12.25 -19.79 -12.93
CA SER A 139 13.69 -19.79 -13.18
C SER A 139 14.42 -20.72 -12.20
N LYS A 140 15.31 -21.59 -12.71
CA LYS A 140 16.13 -22.49 -11.87
C LYS A 140 17.03 -21.74 -10.87
N GLU A 141 17.29 -20.47 -11.11
CA GLU A 141 18.13 -19.57 -10.29
C GLU A 141 17.48 -19.17 -8.96
N ASP A 142 16.14 -19.26 -8.86
CA ASP A 142 15.38 -18.90 -7.65
C ASP A 142 14.93 -20.14 -6.83
N CYS A 143 15.11 -21.36 -7.34
CA CYS A 143 14.68 -22.61 -6.70
C CYS A 143 15.77 -23.23 -5.79
N GLY A 144 16.03 -22.62 -4.64
CA GLY A 144 16.75 -23.29 -3.55
C GLY A 144 15.81 -24.15 -2.70
N GLU A 145 16.28 -25.25 -2.10
CA GLU A 145 15.46 -26.16 -1.25
C GLU A 145 14.72 -25.44 -0.11
N LYS A 146 15.23 -24.29 0.33
CA LYS A 146 14.69 -23.47 1.42
C LYS A 146 13.80 -22.31 0.96
N VAL A 147 13.51 -22.17 -0.34
CA VAL A 147 12.68 -21.10 -0.88
C VAL A 147 11.37 -21.67 -1.43
N ASN A 148 10.25 -21.21 -0.87
CA ASN A 148 8.92 -21.63 -1.28
C ASN A 148 8.16 -20.45 -1.88
N PHE A 149 7.68 -20.60 -3.12
CA PHE A 149 6.85 -19.61 -3.79
C PHE A 149 5.38 -20.08 -3.81
N SER A 150 4.50 -19.30 -3.20
CA SER A 150 3.05 -19.44 -3.28
C SER A 150 2.51 -18.29 -4.13
N VAL A 151 2.41 -18.54 -5.45
CA VAL A 151 1.84 -17.56 -6.38
C VAL A 151 0.48 -18.06 -6.85
N ASP A 152 -0.58 -17.36 -6.45
CA ASP A 152 -1.97 -17.68 -6.81
C ASP A 152 -2.56 -16.53 -7.62
N VAL A 153 -2.85 -16.75 -8.89
CA VAL A 153 -3.41 -15.72 -9.77
C VAL A 153 -4.93 -15.57 -9.66
N GLU A 154 -5.59 -16.46 -8.91
CA GLU A 154 -7.03 -16.50 -8.72
C GLU A 154 -7.46 -15.98 -7.33
N LYS A 155 -6.51 -15.74 -6.42
CA LYS A 155 -6.72 -15.17 -5.09
C LYS A 155 -5.78 -14.01 -4.82
N SER A 156 -6.18 -13.09 -3.94
CA SER A 156 -5.26 -12.04 -3.49
C SER A 156 -4.17 -12.61 -2.58
N SER A 157 -3.03 -11.93 -2.50
CA SER A 157 -1.97 -12.32 -1.56
C SER A 157 -2.43 -12.27 -0.11
N SER A 158 -3.26 -11.28 0.27
CA SER A 158 -3.86 -11.26 1.61
C SER A 158 -4.76 -12.46 1.89
N THR A 159 -5.57 -12.91 0.92
CA THR A 159 -6.42 -14.10 1.06
C THR A 159 -5.57 -15.36 1.23
N SER A 160 -4.58 -15.57 0.36
CA SER A 160 -3.71 -16.75 0.43
C SER A 160 -2.92 -16.82 1.74
N VAL A 161 -2.45 -15.67 2.24
CA VAL A 161 -1.71 -15.59 3.51
C VAL A 161 -2.63 -15.82 4.71
N TYR A 162 -3.85 -15.29 4.69
CA TYR A 162 -4.87 -15.57 5.71
C TYR A 162 -5.16 -17.07 5.81
N GLU A 163 -5.43 -17.72 4.68
CA GLU A 163 -5.68 -19.17 4.62
C GLU A 163 -4.47 -19.97 5.10
N TYR A 164 -3.26 -19.57 4.71
CA TYR A 164 -2.02 -20.23 5.11
C TYR A 164 -1.82 -20.22 6.63
N PHE A 165 -1.94 -19.05 7.28
CA PHE A 165 -1.75 -18.95 8.71
C PHE A 165 -2.93 -19.52 9.51
N SER A 166 -4.16 -19.43 8.99
CA SER A 166 -5.34 -20.08 9.57
C SER A 166 -5.20 -21.60 9.57
N LYS A 167 -4.66 -22.19 8.50
CA LYS A 167 -4.35 -23.62 8.47
C LYS A 167 -3.24 -23.97 9.47
N LYS A 168 -2.14 -23.21 9.49
CA LYS A 168 -1.03 -23.45 10.41
C LYS A 168 -1.43 -23.39 11.88
N ILE A 169 -2.30 -22.45 12.26
CA ILE A 169 -2.74 -22.36 13.66
C ILE A 169 -3.65 -23.54 14.02
N LEU A 170 -4.49 -23.99 13.09
CA LEU A 170 -5.31 -25.18 13.28
C LEU A 170 -4.45 -26.43 13.52
N ASP A 171 -3.41 -26.61 12.70
CA ASP A 171 -2.46 -27.72 12.80
C ASP A 171 -1.68 -27.69 14.12
N ASN A 172 -1.29 -26.50 14.60
CA ASN A 172 -0.55 -26.33 15.86
C ASN A 172 -1.43 -26.47 17.11
N ASN A 173 -2.64 -25.93 17.10
CA ASN A 173 -3.51 -25.84 18.28
C ASN A 173 -4.54 -26.99 18.36
N GLY A 174 -4.42 -28.02 17.51
CA GLY A 174 -5.37 -29.13 17.48
C GLY A 174 -6.82 -28.70 17.18
N GLY A 175 -7.00 -27.57 16.49
CA GLY A 175 -8.30 -27.08 16.05
C GLY A 175 -9.11 -26.23 17.03
N VAL A 176 -8.54 -25.79 18.16
CA VAL A 176 -9.31 -25.15 19.24
C VAL A 176 -9.58 -23.65 19.00
N GLU A 177 -8.69 -22.93 18.32
CA GLU A 177 -8.81 -21.47 18.17
C GLU A 177 -8.32 -21.00 16.79
N GLY A 178 -9.18 -20.28 16.06
CA GLY A 178 -8.87 -19.71 14.73
C GLY A 178 -7.88 -18.55 14.81
N LEU A 179 -7.32 -18.09 13.69
CA LEU A 179 -6.29 -17.03 13.66
C LEU A 179 -6.83 -15.67 14.16
N LEU A 180 -8.04 -15.32 13.72
CA LEU A 180 -8.78 -14.14 14.15
C LEU A 180 -9.67 -14.48 15.34
N LYS A 181 -9.97 -13.47 16.15
CA LYS A 181 -11.04 -13.57 17.14
C LYS A 181 -12.39 -13.65 16.44
N ALA A 182 -13.35 -14.34 17.07
CA ALA A 182 -14.70 -14.49 16.52
C ALA A 182 -15.39 -13.14 16.25
N GLU A 183 -15.12 -12.12 17.07
CA GLU A 183 -15.67 -10.77 16.92
C GLU A 183 -15.14 -10.00 15.70
N ASP A 184 -13.94 -10.32 15.23
CA ASP A 184 -13.28 -9.65 14.11
C ASP A 184 -13.43 -10.39 12.79
N GLN A 185 -13.69 -11.70 12.85
CA GLN A 185 -13.57 -12.61 11.70
C GLN A 185 -14.44 -12.17 10.52
N ASP A 186 -15.75 -12.04 10.70
CA ASP A 186 -16.68 -11.69 9.61
C ASP A 186 -16.32 -10.34 8.96
N ARG A 187 -15.91 -9.38 9.78
CA ARG A 187 -15.57 -8.03 9.33
C ARG A 187 -14.27 -8.04 8.52
N VAL A 188 -13.22 -8.67 9.03
CA VAL A 188 -11.93 -8.79 8.34
C VAL A 188 -12.09 -9.61 7.05
N GLU A 189 -12.84 -10.72 7.06
CA GLU A 189 -13.11 -11.51 5.87
C GLU A 189 -13.89 -10.71 4.80
N MET A 190 -14.81 -9.84 5.21
CA MET A 190 -15.46 -8.92 4.27
C MET A 190 -14.46 -7.93 3.66
N VAL A 191 -13.57 -7.34 4.46
CA VAL A 191 -12.51 -6.46 3.94
C VAL A 191 -11.63 -7.19 2.94
N LEU A 192 -11.25 -8.44 3.22
CA LEU A 192 -10.47 -9.28 2.30
C LEU A 192 -11.18 -9.52 0.97
N LYS A 193 -12.51 -9.73 0.96
CA LYS A 193 -13.28 -9.86 -0.28
C LYS A 193 -13.18 -8.60 -1.15
N TYR A 194 -13.29 -7.42 -0.55
CA TYR A 194 -13.14 -6.15 -1.27
C TYR A 194 -11.71 -5.95 -1.80
N ILE A 195 -10.70 -6.26 -1.00
CA ILE A 195 -9.29 -6.20 -1.42
C ILE A 195 -9.04 -7.15 -2.59
N GLU A 196 -9.54 -8.39 -2.50
CA GLU A 196 -9.36 -9.37 -3.57
C GLU A 196 -10.06 -8.97 -4.86
N ASP A 197 -11.28 -8.45 -4.79
CA ASP A 197 -12.00 -7.95 -5.97
C ASP A 197 -11.22 -6.82 -6.68
N MET A 198 -10.57 -5.95 -5.90
CA MET A 198 -9.70 -4.88 -6.40
C MET A 198 -8.38 -5.41 -7.00
N ASP A 199 -7.66 -6.25 -6.28
CA ASP A 199 -6.36 -6.81 -6.68
C ASP A 199 -6.50 -7.60 -8.00
N LEU A 200 -7.56 -8.40 -8.10
CA LEU A 200 -7.87 -9.22 -9.27
C LEU A 200 -8.65 -8.46 -10.35
N ARG A 201 -8.97 -7.17 -10.11
CA ARG A 201 -9.68 -6.28 -11.04
C ARG A 201 -11.01 -6.83 -11.52
N ARG A 202 -11.74 -7.51 -10.64
CA ARG A 202 -13.05 -8.10 -10.92
C ARG A 202 -14.14 -7.02 -10.94
N TRP A 203 -14.05 -6.04 -10.04
CA TRP A 203 -15.03 -4.95 -9.89
C TRP A 203 -16.46 -5.44 -9.71
N SER A 204 -16.64 -6.57 -9.01
CA SER A 204 -17.90 -7.31 -8.96
C SER A 204 -18.71 -7.06 -7.69
N LEU A 205 -18.05 -6.64 -6.61
CA LEU A 205 -18.72 -6.36 -5.33
C LEU A 205 -19.56 -5.06 -5.37
N PRO A 206 -20.67 -5.01 -4.61
CA PRO A 206 -21.45 -3.78 -4.47
C PRO A 206 -20.58 -2.66 -3.91
N ASP A 207 -20.80 -1.43 -4.36
CA ASP A 207 -20.08 -0.25 -3.88
C ASP A 207 -18.54 -0.31 -3.96
N ILE A 208 -17.97 -1.25 -4.73
CA ILE A 208 -16.52 -1.44 -4.88
C ILE A 208 -15.79 -0.15 -5.27
N ARG A 209 -16.44 0.72 -6.06
CA ARG A 209 -15.88 2.04 -6.43
C ARG A 209 -15.79 2.96 -5.22
N ALA A 210 -16.83 3.02 -4.40
CA ALA A 210 -16.82 3.78 -3.16
C ALA A 210 -15.77 3.21 -2.21
N PHE A 211 -15.72 1.89 -2.05
CA PHE A 211 -14.71 1.23 -1.25
C PHE A 211 -13.28 1.59 -1.68
N ASN A 212 -12.95 1.42 -2.97
CA ASN A 212 -11.61 1.72 -3.51
C ASN A 212 -11.21 3.19 -3.32
N VAL A 213 -12.17 4.12 -3.42
CA VAL A 213 -11.93 5.54 -3.15
C VAL A 213 -11.71 5.78 -1.66
N GLY A 214 -12.63 5.29 -0.81
CA GLY A 214 -12.61 5.53 0.63
C GLY A 214 -11.39 4.92 1.31
N ILE A 215 -10.94 3.76 0.82
CA ILE A 215 -9.79 3.07 1.40
C ILE A 215 -8.48 3.76 1.03
N GLY A 216 -8.42 4.55 -0.04
CA GLY A 216 -7.17 5.08 -0.59
C GLY A 216 -6.31 5.90 0.39
N GLU A 217 -6.92 6.58 1.36
CA GLU A 217 -6.21 7.37 2.37
C GLU A 217 -5.39 6.51 3.35
N TRP A 218 -5.79 5.25 3.55
CA TRP A 218 -5.15 4.31 4.48
C TRP A 218 -3.73 3.92 4.06
N ARG A 219 -3.39 4.03 2.76
CA ARG A 219 -2.05 3.70 2.24
C ARG A 219 -0.92 4.40 3.00
N SER A 220 -1.17 5.62 3.47
CA SER A 220 -0.20 6.40 4.24
C SER A 220 0.09 5.82 5.63
N LYS A 221 -0.84 5.04 6.19
CA LYS A 221 -0.77 4.43 7.53
C LYS A 221 -0.05 3.08 7.56
N PHE A 222 0.21 2.48 6.40
CA PHE A 222 0.74 1.12 6.31
C PHE A 222 2.25 0.97 6.53
N ASN A 223 2.92 2.01 7.02
CA ASN A 223 4.32 1.91 7.36
C ASN A 223 4.43 1.57 8.86
N TYR A 224 4.65 0.29 9.17
CA TYR A 224 4.74 -0.23 10.54
C TYR A 224 5.86 0.43 11.37
N VAL A 225 6.97 0.80 10.72
CA VAL A 225 8.09 1.48 11.40
C VAL A 225 7.65 2.86 11.94
N THR A 226 6.84 3.58 11.18
CA THR A 226 6.34 4.91 11.58
C THR A 226 4.98 4.89 12.27
N ASN A 227 4.27 3.76 12.21
CA ASN A 227 2.94 3.56 12.78
C ASN A 227 2.89 2.23 13.53
N PRO A 228 3.26 2.21 14.82
CA PRO A 228 3.28 0.98 15.61
C PRO A 228 1.88 0.41 15.87
N TYR A 229 0.82 1.21 15.71
CA TYR A 229 -0.58 0.81 15.91
C TYR A 229 -1.26 0.31 14.63
N MET A 230 -0.49 0.09 13.57
CA MET A 230 -1.03 -0.27 12.25
C MET A 230 -1.91 -1.52 12.31
N PHE A 231 -1.58 -2.52 13.13
CA PHE A 231 -2.32 -3.78 13.18
C PHE A 231 -3.65 -3.65 13.89
N GLU A 232 -3.70 -2.90 14.98
CA GLU A 232 -4.92 -2.54 15.68
C GLU A 232 -5.83 -1.74 14.76
N GLU A 233 -5.30 -0.72 14.07
CA GLU A 233 -6.09 0.06 13.12
C GLU A 233 -6.60 -0.78 11.94
N LEU A 234 -5.79 -1.71 11.40
CA LEU A 234 -6.22 -2.64 10.34
C LEU A 234 -7.32 -3.58 10.83
N LEU A 235 -7.18 -4.08 12.06
CA LEU A 235 -8.17 -4.90 12.73
C LEU A 235 -9.44 -4.11 13.01
N GLU A 236 -9.47 -2.78 13.03
CA GLU A 236 -10.70 -2.00 13.26
C GLU A 236 -11.40 -1.58 11.97
N ILE A 237 -10.81 -1.83 10.80
CA ILE A 237 -11.39 -1.43 9.51
C ILE A 237 -12.79 -2.03 9.32
N SER A 238 -13.76 -1.16 9.03
CA SER A 238 -15.13 -1.52 8.65
C SER A 238 -15.34 -1.26 7.15
N PRO A 239 -15.79 -2.25 6.36
CA PRO A 239 -16.17 -2.04 4.97
C PRO A 239 -17.26 -0.98 4.80
N VAL A 240 -18.22 -0.93 5.74
CA VAL A 240 -19.33 0.02 5.72
C VAL A 240 -18.79 1.45 5.84
N ASP A 241 -17.94 1.71 6.83
CA ASP A 241 -17.37 3.03 7.10
C ASP A 241 -16.49 3.49 5.92
N ILE A 242 -15.73 2.57 5.32
CA ILE A 242 -14.95 2.84 4.10
C ILE A 242 -15.88 3.24 2.94
N ILE A 243 -16.96 2.49 2.73
CA ILE A 243 -17.92 2.76 1.65
C ILE A 243 -18.62 4.10 1.88
N GLU A 244 -19.09 4.38 3.08
CA GLU A 244 -19.73 5.66 3.44
C GLU A 244 -18.78 6.83 3.20
N LYS A 245 -17.52 6.70 3.63
CA LYS A 245 -16.48 7.70 3.36
C LYS A 245 -16.23 7.88 1.86
N GLY A 246 -16.15 6.77 1.13
CA GLY A 246 -16.01 6.77 -0.32
C GLY A 246 -17.15 7.49 -1.03
N ASN A 247 -18.38 7.19 -0.64
CA ASN A 247 -19.59 7.81 -1.16
C ASN A 247 -19.66 9.31 -0.84
N SER A 248 -19.29 9.70 0.38
CA SER A 248 -19.17 11.10 0.79
C SER A 248 -18.14 11.84 -0.07
N TYR A 249 -16.96 11.25 -0.27
CA TYR A 249 -15.93 11.82 -1.13
C TYR A 249 -16.41 11.97 -2.58
N ILE A 250 -16.98 10.91 -3.17
CA ILE A 250 -17.51 10.92 -4.54
C ILE A 250 -18.58 12.01 -4.69
N SER A 251 -19.51 12.10 -3.74
CA SER A 251 -20.58 13.11 -3.73
C SER A 251 -20.04 14.54 -3.63
N SER A 252 -19.02 14.76 -2.79
CA SER A 252 -18.36 16.07 -2.67
C SER A 252 -17.66 16.48 -3.98
N ARG A 253 -16.96 15.53 -4.63
CA ARG A 253 -16.29 15.74 -5.92
C ARG A 253 -17.28 15.99 -7.03
N TRP A 254 -18.40 15.26 -7.05
CA TRP A 254 -19.50 15.47 -7.98
C TRP A 254 -20.10 16.87 -7.82
N THR A 255 -20.42 17.28 -6.59
CA THR A 255 -20.96 18.62 -6.30
C THR A 255 -20.00 19.72 -6.73
N ALA A 256 -18.70 19.56 -6.48
CA ALA A 256 -17.68 20.50 -6.92
C ALA A 256 -17.57 20.57 -8.46
N ALA A 257 -17.64 19.42 -9.13
CA ALA A 257 -17.64 19.35 -10.59
C ALA A 257 -18.89 20.01 -11.19
N SER A 258 -20.08 19.75 -10.67
CA SER A 258 -21.33 20.36 -11.14
C SER A 258 -21.29 21.89 -11.01
N LYS A 259 -20.80 22.43 -9.89
CA LYS A 259 -20.59 23.88 -9.70
C LYS A 259 -19.60 24.49 -10.71
N LEU A 260 -18.66 23.70 -11.24
CA LEU A 260 -17.72 24.13 -12.27
C LEU A 260 -18.37 24.10 -13.65
N MET A 261 -19.23 23.12 -13.92
CA MET A 261 -19.94 22.98 -15.19
C MET A 261 -20.87 24.18 -15.46
N ASP A 262 -21.45 24.80 -14.43
CA ASP A 262 -22.22 26.04 -14.60
C ASP A 262 -21.38 27.23 -15.09
N LYS A 263 -20.05 27.11 -15.06
CA LYS A 263 -19.09 28.17 -15.43
C LYS A 263 -18.29 27.83 -16.69
N VAL A 264 -18.53 26.68 -17.33
CA VAL A 264 -17.88 26.35 -18.59
C VAL A 264 -18.61 26.99 -19.77
N PHE A 265 -17.86 27.40 -20.79
CA PHE A 265 -18.40 27.98 -22.01
C PHE A 265 -17.73 27.35 -23.23
N LYS A 266 -18.41 27.38 -24.38
CA LYS A 266 -17.86 26.87 -25.63
C LYS A 266 -16.84 27.83 -26.22
N VAL A 267 -15.71 27.31 -26.67
CA VAL A 267 -14.70 28.03 -27.42
C VAL A 267 -14.57 27.40 -28.80
N ARG A 268 -14.62 28.23 -29.84
CA ARG A 268 -14.39 27.82 -31.23
C ARG A 268 -12.90 27.89 -31.55
N LEU A 269 -12.31 26.75 -31.89
CA LEU A 269 -10.90 26.64 -32.21
C LEU A 269 -10.67 27.07 -33.66
N GLY A 270 -9.71 27.99 -33.89
CA GLY A 270 -9.41 28.53 -35.22
C GLY A 270 -10.63 29.17 -35.91
N ARG A 271 -11.45 29.92 -35.16
CA ARG A 271 -12.74 30.47 -35.64
C ARG A 271 -13.76 29.41 -36.08
N GLY A 272 -13.60 28.16 -35.64
CA GLY A 272 -14.49 27.03 -35.95
C GLY A 272 -13.91 26.04 -36.95
N VAL A 273 -12.75 26.33 -37.54
CA VAL A 273 -12.08 25.42 -38.51
C VAL A 273 -11.63 24.11 -37.84
N TYR A 274 -11.30 24.15 -36.55
CA TYR A 274 -10.82 22.98 -35.80
C TYR A 274 -11.83 22.47 -34.76
N GLY A 275 -13.11 22.85 -34.88
CA GLY A 275 -14.18 22.42 -33.99
C GLY A 275 -14.37 23.29 -32.73
N GLU A 276 -15.09 22.74 -31.75
CA GLU A 276 -15.45 23.40 -30.50
C GLU A 276 -14.95 22.59 -29.29
N CYS A 277 -14.52 23.29 -28.24
CA CYS A 277 -14.23 22.68 -26.94
C CYS A 277 -14.93 23.45 -25.80
N LEU A 278 -15.07 22.81 -24.64
CA LEU A 278 -15.51 23.47 -23.41
C LEU A 278 -14.30 24.07 -22.70
N ALA A 279 -14.41 25.31 -22.28
CA ALA A 279 -13.38 26.02 -21.53
C ALA A 279 -13.94 26.60 -20.23
N HIS A 280 -13.11 26.65 -19.20
CA HIS A 280 -13.38 27.36 -17.96
C HIS A 280 -12.49 28.62 -17.91
N ARG A 281 -12.98 29.72 -17.31
CA ARG A 281 -12.25 31.02 -17.32
C ARG A 281 -10.85 30.95 -16.71
N SER A 282 -10.62 30.06 -15.74
CA SER A 282 -9.28 29.84 -15.16
C SER A 282 -8.27 29.18 -16.12
N CYS A 283 -8.74 28.50 -17.17
CA CYS A 283 -7.89 27.89 -18.19
C CYS A 283 -7.64 28.83 -19.38
N CYS A 284 -8.39 29.93 -19.48
CA CYS A 284 -8.26 30.92 -20.55
C CYS A 284 -7.53 32.15 -20.02
N VAL A 285 -6.22 32.05 -19.84
CA VAL A 285 -5.39 33.23 -19.54
C VAL A 285 -5.28 34.05 -20.83
N HIS A 286 -6.10 35.11 -20.91
CA HIS A 286 -6.07 36.17 -21.92
C HIS A 286 -6.14 35.72 -23.39
N ALA A 287 -7.37 35.51 -23.86
CA ALA A 287 -7.70 35.68 -25.28
C ALA A 287 -8.62 36.90 -25.42
N THR A 288 -8.09 38.08 -25.10
CA THR A 288 -8.70 39.36 -25.47
C THR A 288 -7.75 40.08 -26.41
N LYS A 289 -8.30 40.50 -27.56
CA LYS A 289 -7.66 41.42 -28.49
C LYS A 289 -7.27 42.72 -27.81
#